data_AF-U5GNV8-F1
#
_entry.id   AF-U5GNV8-F1
#
_cell.length_a   1.000
_cell.length_b   1.000
_cell.length_c   1.000
_cell.angle_alpha   90.00
_cell.angle_beta   90.00
_cell.angle_gamma   90.00
#
_symmetry.space_group_name_H-M   'P 1'
#
loop_
_entity.id
_entity.type
_entity.pdbx_description
1 polymer ?
#
loop_
_entity_poly.entity_id
_entity_poly.type
_entity_poly.pdbx_seq_one_letter_code
_entity_poly.pdbx_strand_id
1 'polypeptide(L)'
;MASLTLSGFSMTVRTRPITRTNHKPCRISCVKWDPEGLYGPPQTGHLARREINRRLEKDAEFREALEMQAREEKQRRHALRQSRVIPDTSEKLIEYFLDTEAQEIEFEIARLRQRLNHEFFSQLQFELGQLRFAVSKTEEMEDRLIELEALQKALKEGTEAYDKMQGELVKAKKSLTKILTSKDVKATLLEMVEQNELNRSLLTLLDENIASANQGKQKEAAAFMEKLRAAVLKYMTV
;
A
#
# COMPACT_ATOMS: atom_id res chain seq x y z
N MET A 1 22.14 -43.65 -74.31
CA MET A 1 21.75 -42.32 -74.80
C MET A 1 20.32 -42.37 -75.30
N ALA A 2 19.36 -42.01 -74.45
CA ALA A 2 18.01 -41.56 -74.84
C ALA A 2 17.34 -41.00 -73.58
N SER A 3 17.30 -39.68 -73.48
CA SER A 3 16.54 -38.92 -72.48
C SER A 3 15.11 -38.73 -72.98
N LEU A 4 14.11 -39.01 -72.14
CA LEU A 4 12.76 -38.51 -72.34
C LEU A 4 12.26 -37.85 -71.06
N THR A 5 12.03 -36.55 -71.18
CA THR A 5 11.49 -35.62 -70.20
C THR A 5 9.98 -35.80 -70.05
N LEU A 6 9.48 -35.95 -68.82
CA LEU A 6 8.05 -35.89 -68.50
C LEU A 6 7.73 -34.55 -67.84
N SER A 7 6.87 -33.79 -68.49
CA SER A 7 6.32 -32.51 -68.05
C SER A 7 5.28 -32.71 -66.94
N GLY A 8 5.42 -31.93 -65.86
CA GLY A 8 4.48 -31.92 -64.74
C GLY A 8 3.21 -31.13 -65.08
N PHE A 9 2.04 -31.74 -64.82
CA PHE A 9 0.74 -31.07 -64.85
C PHE A 9 0.51 -30.30 -63.54
N SER A 10 0.24 -29.00 -63.65
CA SER A 10 -0.20 -28.14 -62.56
C SER A 10 -1.73 -28.07 -62.53
N MET A 11 -2.36 -28.53 -61.45
CA MET A 11 -3.80 -28.36 -61.23
C MET A 11 -4.05 -27.04 -60.49
N THR A 12 -4.80 -26.13 -61.12
CA THR A 12 -5.27 -24.89 -60.50
C THR A 12 -6.65 -25.10 -59.90
N VAL A 13 -6.76 -25.03 -58.56
CA VAL A 13 -8.03 -25.08 -57.83
C VAL A 13 -8.65 -23.68 -57.83
N ARG A 14 -9.77 -23.50 -58.51
CA ARG A 14 -10.56 -22.25 -58.48
C ARG A 14 -11.45 -22.22 -57.23
N THR A 15 -11.11 -21.40 -56.25
CA THR A 15 -12.01 -21.06 -55.13
C THR A 15 -13.02 -19.98 -55.58
N ARG A 16 -14.32 -20.28 -55.51
CA ARG A 16 -15.39 -19.30 -55.74
C ARG A 16 -15.53 -18.38 -54.52
N PRO A 17 -15.69 -17.05 -54.68
CA PRO A 17 -15.92 -16.17 -53.54
C PRO A 17 -17.34 -16.38 -53.00
N ILE A 18 -17.43 -16.56 -51.68
CA ILE A 18 -18.71 -16.58 -50.94
C ILE A 18 -19.27 -15.15 -50.97
N THR A 19 -20.36 -14.94 -51.69
CA THR A 19 -21.12 -13.69 -51.65
C THR A 19 -21.81 -13.57 -50.29
N ARG A 20 -21.31 -12.68 -49.43
CA ARG A 20 -22.01 -12.26 -48.21
C ARG A 20 -23.33 -11.60 -48.61
N THR A 21 -24.45 -12.27 -48.34
CA THR A 21 -25.78 -11.66 -48.42
C THR A 21 -25.86 -10.57 -47.36
N ASN A 22 -25.95 -9.31 -47.77
CA ASN A 22 -26.21 -8.19 -46.89
C ASN A 22 -27.62 -8.32 -46.30
N HIS A 23 -27.77 -9.03 -45.18
CA HIS A 23 -28.96 -8.90 -44.35
C HIS A 23 -28.96 -7.51 -43.74
N LYS A 24 -29.81 -6.62 -44.26
CA LYS A 24 -30.17 -5.39 -43.56
C LYS A 24 -30.82 -5.81 -42.23
N PRO A 25 -30.37 -5.32 -41.07
CA PRO A 25 -31.06 -5.59 -39.82
C PRO A 25 -32.49 -5.05 -39.93
N CYS A 26 -33.50 -5.86 -39.61
CA CYS A 26 -34.86 -5.38 -39.42
C CYS A 26 -34.85 -4.32 -38.32
N ARG A 27 -34.86 -3.05 -38.72
CA ARG A 27 -35.05 -1.94 -37.79
C ARG A 27 -36.55 -1.85 -37.54
N ILE A 28 -37.00 -2.32 -36.39
CA ILE A 28 -38.39 -2.22 -35.96
C ILE A 28 -38.73 -0.72 -35.87
N SER A 29 -39.38 -0.18 -36.90
CA SER A 29 -39.89 1.18 -36.92
C SER A 29 -41.40 1.12 -36.71
N CYS A 30 -41.81 0.97 -35.46
CA CYS A 30 -43.13 1.31 -34.89
C CYS A 30 -43.38 0.47 -33.62
N VAL A 31 -43.02 1.01 -32.47
CA VAL A 31 -43.69 0.67 -31.21
C VAL A 31 -44.46 1.93 -30.82
N LYS A 32 -45.61 2.15 -31.47
CA LYS A 32 -46.43 3.35 -31.25
C LYS A 32 -47.93 3.00 -31.16
N TRP A 33 -48.22 1.78 -30.71
CA TRP A 33 -49.56 1.39 -30.28
C TRP A 33 -49.54 1.27 -28.75
N ASP A 34 -49.86 2.39 -28.10
CA ASP A 34 -50.17 2.44 -26.67
C ASP A 34 -51.41 3.32 -26.49
N PRO A 35 -52.62 2.76 -26.73
CA PRO A 35 -53.86 3.53 -26.70
C PRO A 35 -54.26 3.99 -25.29
N GLU A 36 -53.73 3.33 -24.24
CA GLU A 36 -54.03 3.60 -22.82
C GLU A 36 -52.92 4.42 -22.12
N GLY A 37 -51.81 4.72 -22.83
CA GLY A 37 -50.70 5.51 -22.29
C GLY A 37 -49.99 4.88 -21.09
N LEU A 38 -50.05 3.56 -20.96
CA LEU A 38 -49.50 2.82 -19.81
C LEU A 38 -47.97 2.81 -19.81
N TYR A 39 -47.35 2.90 -21.00
CA TYR A 39 -45.91 2.86 -21.18
C TYR A 39 -45.46 4.27 -21.58
N GLY A 40 -44.93 5.02 -20.62
CA GLY A 40 -44.36 6.35 -20.85
C GLY A 40 -43.32 6.37 -21.99
N PRO A 41 -42.86 7.57 -22.42
CA PRO A 41 -42.02 7.71 -23.59
C PRO A 41 -40.77 6.81 -23.52
N PRO A 42 -40.33 6.23 -24.65
CA PRO A 42 -39.22 5.29 -24.66
C PRO A 42 -37.97 5.93 -24.07
N GLN A 43 -37.47 5.38 -22.97
CA GLN A 43 -36.20 5.82 -22.40
C GLN A 43 -35.07 5.39 -23.32
N THR A 44 -34.26 6.35 -23.77
CA THR A 44 -33.08 6.08 -24.59
C THR A 44 -31.87 5.80 -23.69
N GLY A 45 -30.84 5.13 -24.23
CA GLY A 45 -29.58 4.91 -23.51
C GLY A 45 -29.52 3.68 -22.58
N HIS A 46 -30.48 2.76 -22.64
CA HIS A 46 -30.45 1.51 -21.84
C HIS A 46 -29.17 0.68 -22.05
N LEU A 47 -28.68 0.59 -23.29
CA LEU A 47 -27.42 -0.11 -23.62
C LEU A 47 -26.22 0.57 -22.97
N ALA A 48 -26.15 1.90 -23.01
CA ALA A 48 -25.07 2.67 -22.40
C ALA A 48 -25.07 2.53 -20.88
N ARG A 49 -26.25 2.60 -20.24
CA ARG A 49 -26.39 2.37 -18.79
C ARG A 49 -25.95 0.96 -18.38
N ARG A 50 -26.36 -0.06 -19.15
CA ARG A 50 -25.97 -1.46 -18.88
C ARG A 50 -24.47 -1.69 -19.07
N GLU A 51 -23.86 -1.05 -20.07
CA GLU A 51 -22.42 -1.12 -20.30
C GLU A 51 -21.63 -0.41 -19.19
N ILE A 52 -22.12 0.75 -18.71
CA ILE A 52 -21.55 1.45 -17.54
C ILE A 52 -21.65 0.57 -16.30
N ASN A 53 -22.81 -0.02 -16.01
CA ASN A 53 -22.98 -0.92 -14.86
C ASN A 53 -22.04 -2.13 -14.94
N ARG A 54 -21.94 -2.77 -16.11
CA ARG A 54 -21.02 -3.90 -16.32
C ARG A 54 -19.55 -3.51 -16.11
N ARG A 55 -19.15 -2.30 -16.49
CA ARG A 55 -17.78 -1.80 -16.22
C ARG A 55 -17.57 -1.56 -14.73
N LEU A 56 -18.54 -0.96 -14.05
CA LEU A 56 -18.48 -0.75 -12.60
C LEU A 56 -18.44 -2.07 -11.83
N GLU A 57 -19.19 -3.09 -12.25
CA GLU A 57 -19.14 -4.45 -11.68
C GLU A 57 -17.76 -5.08 -11.88
N LYS A 58 -17.21 -5.04 -13.10
CA LYS A 58 -15.85 -5.52 -13.37
C LYS A 58 -14.78 -4.77 -12.58
N ASP A 59 -14.93 -3.46 -12.45
CA ASP A 59 -14.01 -2.63 -11.66
C ASP A 59 -14.13 -2.97 -10.17
N ALA A 60 -15.34 -3.29 -9.68
CA ALA A 60 -15.57 -3.72 -8.31
C ALA A 60 -14.95 -5.11 -8.05
N GLU A 61 -15.22 -6.09 -8.90
CA GLU A 61 -14.59 -7.42 -8.84
C GLU A 61 -13.06 -7.33 -8.89
N PHE A 62 -12.52 -6.46 -9.75
CA PHE A 62 -11.09 -6.22 -9.84
C PHE A 62 -10.52 -5.58 -8.56
N ARG A 63 -11.22 -4.59 -7.98
CA ARG A 63 -10.83 -4.00 -6.70
C ARG A 63 -10.86 -5.03 -5.59
N GLU A 64 -11.91 -5.85 -5.51
CA GLU A 64 -12.03 -6.91 -4.51
C GLU A 64 -10.90 -7.95 -4.66
N ALA A 65 -10.58 -8.36 -5.89
CA ALA A 65 -9.47 -9.28 -6.15
C ALA A 65 -8.12 -8.70 -5.70
N LEU A 66 -7.85 -7.42 -6.00
CA LEU A 66 -6.65 -6.74 -5.55
C LEU A 66 -6.61 -6.61 -4.02
N GLU A 67 -7.73 -6.29 -3.38
CA GLU A 67 -7.82 -6.23 -1.93
C GLU A 67 -7.55 -7.58 -1.28
N MET A 68 -8.08 -8.67 -1.85
CA MET A 68 -7.83 -10.02 -1.36
C MET A 68 -6.35 -10.38 -1.47
N GLN A 69 -5.72 -10.12 -2.62
CA GLN A 69 -4.28 -10.32 -2.78
C GLN A 69 -3.45 -9.49 -1.78
N ALA A 70 -3.82 -8.23 -1.57
CA ALA A 70 -3.15 -7.36 -0.60
C ALA A 70 -3.29 -7.89 0.85
N ARG A 71 -4.46 -8.46 1.20
CA ARG A 71 -4.70 -9.08 2.51
C ARG A 71 -3.88 -10.36 2.68
N GLU A 72 -3.83 -11.21 1.67
CA GLU A 72 -3.05 -12.46 1.67
C GLU A 72 -1.56 -12.17 1.81
N GLU A 73 -1.01 -11.24 1.03
CA GLU A 73 0.39 -10.82 1.13
C GLU A 73 0.70 -10.23 2.51
N LYS A 74 -0.19 -9.38 3.05
CA LYS A 74 -0.04 -8.85 4.40
C LYS A 74 -0.01 -9.96 5.46
N GLN A 75 -0.88 -10.97 5.33
CA GLN A 75 -0.92 -12.11 6.25
C GLN A 75 0.32 -12.98 6.12
N ARG A 76 0.78 -13.25 4.88
CA ARG A 76 2.00 -13.99 4.61
C ARG A 76 3.22 -13.33 5.26
N ARG A 77 3.37 -12.03 5.09
CA ARG A 77 4.44 -11.24 5.74
C ARG A 77 4.35 -11.31 7.25
N HIS A 78 3.14 -11.17 7.79
CA HIS A 78 2.91 -11.30 9.23
C HIS A 78 3.31 -12.69 9.76
N ALA A 79 2.97 -13.77 9.04
CA ALA A 79 3.39 -15.12 9.39
C ALA A 79 4.91 -15.28 9.33
N LEU A 80 5.57 -14.70 8.33
CA LEU A 80 7.02 -14.71 8.20
C LEU A 80 7.69 -14.02 9.40
N ARG A 81 7.21 -12.84 9.82
CA ARG A 81 7.71 -12.12 11.01
C ARG A 81 7.60 -12.96 12.29
N GLN A 82 6.51 -13.71 12.43
CA GLN A 82 6.30 -14.58 13.59
C GLN A 82 7.22 -15.80 13.57
N SER A 83 7.55 -16.30 12.39
CA SER A 83 8.46 -17.45 12.25
C SER A 83 9.93 -17.10 12.50
N ARG A 84 10.33 -15.84 12.28
CA ARG A 84 11.71 -15.37 12.50
C ARG A 84 12.06 -15.38 14.00
N VAL A 85 13.14 -16.08 14.32
CA VAL A 85 13.72 -16.15 15.68
C VAL A 85 14.76 -15.07 15.83
N ILE A 86 14.63 -14.26 16.89
CA ILE A 86 15.59 -13.20 17.19
C ILE A 86 16.86 -13.81 17.82
N PRO A 87 18.05 -13.57 17.26
CA PRO A 87 19.31 -14.05 17.85
C PRO A 87 19.73 -13.24 19.08
N ASP A 88 20.44 -13.86 20.02
CA ASP A 88 20.90 -13.20 21.26
C ASP A 88 22.25 -12.47 21.10
N THR A 89 23.11 -12.95 20.20
CA THR A 89 24.44 -12.36 19.96
C THR A 89 24.38 -11.24 18.94
N SER A 90 25.21 -10.21 19.12
CA SER A 90 25.35 -9.05 18.23
C SER A 90 25.81 -9.41 16.82
N GLU A 91 26.79 -10.30 16.65
CA GLU A 91 27.25 -10.78 15.33
C GLU A 91 26.11 -11.44 14.55
N LYS A 92 25.39 -12.36 15.22
CA LYS A 92 24.22 -13.02 14.62
C LYS A 92 23.08 -12.04 14.35
N LEU A 93 23.00 -10.94 15.09
CA LEU A 93 22.03 -9.88 14.85
C LEU A 93 22.36 -9.11 13.55
N ILE A 94 23.63 -8.91 13.24
CA ILE A 94 24.07 -8.30 11.98
C ILE A 94 23.65 -9.18 10.80
N GLU A 95 23.96 -10.48 10.86
CA GLU A 95 23.55 -11.44 9.83
C GLU A 95 22.02 -11.50 9.69
N TYR A 96 21.29 -11.48 10.81
CA TYR A 96 19.83 -11.41 10.80
C TYR A 96 19.28 -10.21 10.02
N PHE A 97 19.92 -9.05 10.12
CA PHE A 97 19.53 -7.85 9.38
C PHE A 97 19.96 -7.89 7.91
N LEU A 98 21.09 -8.51 7.58
CA LEU A 98 21.47 -8.75 6.18
C LEU A 98 20.47 -9.68 5.48
N ASP A 99 19.98 -10.70 6.19
CA ASP A 99 18.91 -11.61 5.73
C ASP A 99 17.49 -10.99 5.80
N THR A 100 17.36 -9.71 6.16
CA THR A 100 16.07 -9.04 6.26
C THR A 100 15.75 -8.31 4.96
N GLU A 101 14.54 -8.53 4.44
CA GLU A 101 14.06 -7.79 3.27
C GLU A 101 13.98 -6.29 3.55
N ALA A 102 14.32 -5.46 2.57
CA ALA A 102 14.33 -4.00 2.71
C ALA A 102 12.97 -3.42 3.17
N GLN A 103 11.85 -4.06 2.85
CA GLN A 103 10.51 -3.62 3.28
C GLN A 103 10.21 -3.96 4.76
N GLU A 104 10.91 -4.94 5.32
CA GLU A 104 10.70 -5.44 6.69
C GLU A 104 11.74 -4.88 7.67
N ILE A 105 12.83 -4.29 7.16
CA ILE A 105 13.90 -3.75 7.99
C ILE A 105 13.38 -2.70 8.98
N GLU A 106 12.45 -1.83 8.55
CA GLU A 106 11.84 -0.81 9.42
C GLU A 106 11.08 -1.42 10.60
N PHE A 107 10.37 -2.53 10.35
CA PHE A 107 9.64 -3.25 11.39
C PHE A 107 10.60 -3.93 12.36
N GLU A 108 11.64 -4.59 11.85
CA GLU A 108 12.63 -5.25 12.70
C GLU A 108 13.46 -4.24 13.52
N ILE A 109 13.77 -3.07 12.96
CA ILE A 109 14.37 -1.94 13.70
C ILE A 109 13.46 -1.51 14.86
N ALA A 110 12.16 -1.33 14.59
CA ALA A 110 11.19 -0.95 15.63
C ALA A 110 11.09 -2.02 16.73
N ARG A 111 11.08 -3.31 16.35
CA ARG A 111 11.02 -4.45 17.26
C ARG A 111 12.26 -4.58 18.13
N LEU A 112 13.43 -4.32 17.57
CA LEU A 112 14.74 -4.51 18.20
C LEU A 112 15.37 -3.20 18.69
N ARG A 113 14.61 -2.09 18.72
CA ARG A 113 15.13 -0.76 19.04
C ARG A 113 15.95 -0.70 20.34
N GLN A 114 15.52 -1.41 21.38
CA GLN A 114 16.20 -1.46 22.68
C GLN A 114 17.55 -2.20 22.65
N ARG A 115 17.79 -3.02 21.62
CA ARG A 115 19.04 -3.76 21.41
C ARG A 115 19.98 -3.05 20.42
N LEU A 116 19.43 -2.19 19.56
CA LEU A 116 20.18 -1.30 18.66
C LEU A 116 20.79 -0.11 19.45
N ASN A 117 21.68 -0.43 20.38
CA ASN A 117 22.38 0.52 21.23
C ASN A 117 23.76 0.90 20.66
N HIS A 118 24.44 1.85 21.30
CA HIS A 118 25.79 2.27 20.92
C HIS A 118 26.78 1.10 20.85
N GLU A 119 26.67 0.12 21.76
CA GLU A 119 27.52 -1.07 21.79
C GLU A 119 27.39 -1.90 20.50
N PHE A 120 26.17 -2.11 20.02
CA PHE A 120 25.92 -2.80 18.76
C PHE A 120 26.55 -2.07 17.58
N PHE A 121 26.36 -0.75 17.49
CA PHE A 121 26.96 0.04 16.41
C PHE A 121 28.49 0.08 16.47
N SER A 122 29.07 0.02 17.68
CA SER A 122 30.52 -0.06 17.86
C SER A 122 31.07 -1.38 17.36
N GLN A 123 30.36 -2.49 17.60
CA GLN A 123 30.73 -3.78 17.05
C GLN A 123 30.61 -3.84 15.53
N LEU A 124 29.52 -3.29 14.96
CA LEU A 124 29.36 -3.19 13.52
C LEU A 124 30.50 -2.34 12.89
N GLN A 125 30.88 -1.24 13.54
CA GLN A 125 32.04 -0.43 13.11
C GLN A 125 33.36 -1.19 13.20
N PHE A 126 33.52 -2.04 14.21
CA PHE A 126 34.72 -2.86 14.37
C PHE A 126 34.82 -3.91 13.25
N GLU A 127 33.74 -4.62 12.92
CA GLU A 127 33.69 -5.56 11.80
C GLU A 127 33.97 -4.87 10.45
N LEU A 128 33.36 -3.70 10.22
CA LEU A 128 33.68 -2.86 9.06
C LEU A 128 35.15 -2.45 9.03
N GLY A 129 35.72 -2.10 10.18
CA GLY A 129 37.14 -1.76 10.32
C GLY A 129 38.04 -2.93 9.94
N GLN A 130 37.74 -4.14 10.41
CA GLN A 130 38.50 -5.34 10.07
C GLN A 130 38.49 -5.61 8.56
N LEU A 131 37.33 -5.49 7.91
CA LEU A 131 37.21 -5.69 6.46
C LEU A 131 37.94 -4.59 5.66
N ARG A 132 37.84 -3.32 6.09
CA ARG A 132 38.51 -2.19 5.45
C ARG A 132 40.03 -2.27 5.50
N PHE A 133 40.59 -2.74 6.62
CA PHE A 133 42.03 -2.81 6.88
C PHE A 133 42.62 -4.20 6.63
N ALA A 134 41.85 -5.16 6.12
CA ALA A 134 42.36 -6.46 5.73
C ALA A 134 43.45 -6.33 4.64
N VAL A 135 44.56 -7.04 4.84
CA VAL A 135 45.74 -6.95 3.96
C VAL A 135 45.48 -7.56 2.58
N SER A 136 44.63 -8.59 2.50
CA SER A 136 44.17 -9.22 1.27
C SER A 136 42.73 -8.85 0.99
N LYS A 137 42.48 -8.07 -0.06
CA LYS A 137 41.12 -7.74 -0.52
C LYS A 137 40.73 -8.70 -1.63
N THR A 138 39.79 -9.59 -1.33
CA THR A 138 39.11 -10.40 -2.33
C THR A 138 37.80 -9.71 -2.73
N GLU A 139 37.27 -10.01 -3.90
CA GLU A 139 35.98 -9.46 -4.38
C GLU A 139 34.85 -9.72 -3.36
N GLU A 140 34.78 -10.94 -2.81
CA GLU A 140 33.79 -11.31 -1.77
C GLU A 140 33.89 -10.44 -0.50
N MET A 141 35.09 -10.00 -0.12
CA MET A 141 35.26 -9.11 1.04
C MET A 141 34.84 -7.68 0.73
N GLU A 142 35.02 -7.22 -0.52
CA GLU A 142 34.57 -5.90 -0.97
C GLU A 142 33.05 -5.85 -1.07
N ASP A 143 32.41 -6.91 -1.59
CA ASP A 143 30.94 -7.02 -1.65
C ASP A 143 30.34 -7.02 -0.24
N ARG A 144 30.88 -7.83 0.68
CA ARG A 144 30.44 -7.87 2.09
C ARG A 144 30.62 -6.52 2.79
N LEU A 145 31.69 -5.79 2.46
CA LEU A 145 31.92 -4.45 3.00
C LEU A 145 30.83 -3.49 2.53
N ILE A 146 30.44 -3.52 1.25
CA ILE A 146 29.37 -2.68 0.70
C ILE A 146 28.03 -3.00 1.38
N GLU A 147 27.72 -4.28 1.57
CA GLU A 147 26.49 -4.72 2.25
C GLU A 147 26.43 -4.21 3.69
N LEU A 148 27.52 -4.35 4.45
CA LEU A 148 27.60 -3.89 5.84
C LEU A 148 27.55 -2.36 5.96
N GLU A 149 28.15 -1.62 5.02
CA GLU A 149 28.05 -0.16 4.97
C GLU A 149 26.63 0.32 4.68
N ALA A 150 25.97 -0.32 3.70
CA ALA A 150 24.58 -0.06 3.37
C ALA A 150 23.67 -0.35 4.58
N LEU A 151 23.89 -1.49 5.24
CA LEU A 151 23.16 -1.87 6.45
C LEU A 151 23.38 -0.86 7.58
N GLN A 152 24.63 -0.45 7.84
CA GLN A 152 24.93 0.53 8.88
C GLN A 152 24.15 1.83 8.67
N LYS A 153 24.13 2.31 7.43
CA LYS A 153 23.43 3.54 7.07
C LYS A 153 21.91 3.38 7.25
N ALA A 154 21.34 2.29 6.73
CA ALA A 154 19.91 2.00 6.86
C ALA A 154 19.48 1.88 8.34
N LEU A 155 20.26 1.20 9.18
CA LEU A 155 19.97 1.07 10.60
C LEU A 155 20.02 2.41 11.34
N LYS A 156 21.02 3.26 11.04
CA LYS A 156 21.10 4.60 11.65
C LYS A 156 19.90 5.46 11.27
N GLU A 157 19.64 5.61 9.98
CA GLU A 157 18.50 6.38 9.46
C GLU A 157 17.18 5.85 10.01
N GLY A 158 17.00 4.52 10.06
CA GLY A 158 15.80 3.90 10.60
C GLY A 158 15.63 4.10 12.11
N THR A 159 16.71 4.03 12.90
CA THR A 159 16.63 4.31 14.35
C THR A 159 16.31 5.77 14.64
N GLU A 160 16.89 6.71 13.89
CA GLU A 160 16.60 8.14 14.02
C GLU A 160 15.15 8.45 13.62
N ALA A 161 14.67 7.87 12.52
CA ALA A 161 13.29 7.99 12.09
C ALA A 161 12.31 7.43 13.14
N TYR A 162 12.63 6.27 13.70
CA TYR A 162 11.84 5.65 14.76
C TYR A 162 11.78 6.54 16.01
N ASP A 163 12.91 7.06 16.48
CA ASP A 163 12.98 7.91 17.68
C ASP A 163 12.21 9.21 17.48
N LYS A 164 12.30 9.81 16.29
CA LYS A 164 11.53 10.99 15.92
C LYS A 164 10.03 10.69 15.93
N MET A 165 9.60 9.61 15.28
CA MET A 165 8.21 9.16 15.27
C MET A 165 7.70 8.90 16.70
N GLN A 166 8.49 8.22 17.54
CA GLN A 166 8.14 7.96 18.93
C GLN A 166 7.95 9.28 19.70
N GLY A 167 8.85 10.24 19.53
CA GLY A 167 8.74 11.57 20.11
C GLY A 167 7.47 12.30 19.69
N GLU A 168 7.13 12.25 18.40
CA GLU A 168 5.90 12.83 17.84
C GLU A 168 4.64 12.15 18.40
N LEU A 169 4.62 10.82 18.51
CA LEU A 169 3.49 10.08 19.09
C LEU A 169 3.30 10.39 20.58
N VAL A 170 4.38 10.49 21.36
CA VAL A 170 4.31 10.88 22.77
C VAL A 170 3.78 12.30 22.94
N LYS A 171 4.23 13.24 22.10
CA LYS A 171 3.69 14.61 22.07
C LYS A 171 2.22 14.61 21.70
N ALA A 172 1.85 13.93 20.62
CA ALA A 172 0.46 13.81 20.17
C ALA A 172 -0.46 13.22 21.24
N LYS A 173 -0.01 12.20 21.98
CA LYS A 173 -0.74 11.65 23.12
C LYS A 173 -0.94 12.68 24.24
N LYS A 174 0.08 13.45 24.60
CA LYS A 174 -0.02 14.52 25.61
C LYS A 174 -1.00 15.60 25.17
N SER A 175 -0.90 16.04 23.92
CA SER A 175 -1.80 17.01 23.28
C SER A 175 -3.26 16.52 23.28
N LEU A 176 -3.50 15.25 22.90
CA LEU A 176 -4.83 14.65 22.93
C LEU A 176 -5.37 14.59 24.37
N THR A 177 -4.53 14.21 25.33
CA THR A 177 -4.93 14.19 26.75
C THR A 177 -5.28 15.60 27.24
N LYS A 178 -4.51 16.62 26.86
CA LYS A 178 -4.80 18.05 27.17
C LYS A 178 -6.17 18.47 26.61
N ILE A 179 -6.50 18.07 25.37
CA ILE A 179 -7.80 18.38 24.74
C ILE A 179 -8.96 17.66 25.44
N LEU A 180 -8.82 16.36 25.74
CA LEU A 180 -9.90 15.59 26.34
C LEU A 180 -10.15 15.93 27.82
N THR A 181 -9.15 16.46 28.52
CA THR A 181 -9.28 16.88 29.93
C THR A 181 -9.64 18.34 30.10
N SER A 182 -9.62 19.15 29.03
CA SER A 182 -9.93 20.56 29.13
C SER A 182 -11.43 20.82 29.30
N LYS A 183 -11.76 21.87 30.05
CA LYS A 183 -13.13 22.36 30.20
C LYS A 183 -13.62 23.03 28.91
N ASP A 184 -12.73 23.80 28.27
CA ASP A 184 -13.00 24.59 27.07
C ASP A 184 -12.13 24.14 25.89
N VAL A 185 -12.59 23.10 25.19
CA VAL A 185 -11.92 22.50 24.03
C VAL A 185 -11.47 23.54 22.99
N LYS A 186 -12.33 24.51 22.67
CA LYS A 186 -12.04 25.52 21.63
C LYS A 186 -10.87 26.43 22.01
N ALA A 187 -10.85 26.92 23.25
CA ALA A 187 -9.77 27.77 23.74
C ALA A 187 -8.45 26.99 23.78
N THR A 188 -8.48 25.74 24.25
CA THR A 188 -7.28 24.89 24.25
C THR A 188 -6.80 24.56 22.84
N LEU A 189 -7.69 24.37 21.87
CA LEU A 189 -7.28 24.16 20.48
C LEU A 189 -6.57 25.40 19.91
N LEU A 190 -7.06 26.61 20.19
CA LEU A 190 -6.40 27.84 19.74
C LEU A 190 -5.01 28.02 20.38
N GLU A 191 -4.89 27.78 21.69
CA GLU A 191 -3.59 27.81 22.39
C GLU A 191 -2.60 26.78 21.79
N MET A 192 -3.08 25.59 21.45
CA MET A 192 -2.27 24.54 20.84
C MET A 192 -1.86 24.86 19.39
N VAL A 193 -2.67 25.64 18.67
CA VAL A 193 -2.32 26.16 17.34
C VAL A 193 -1.19 27.18 17.46
N GLU A 194 -1.30 28.11 18.41
CA GLU A 194 -0.25 29.10 18.68
C GLU A 194 1.09 28.44 19.05
N GLN A 195 1.04 27.31 19.76
CA GLN A 195 2.21 26.53 20.16
C GLN A 195 2.70 25.52 19.09
N ASN A 196 2.06 25.47 17.91
CA ASN A 196 2.34 24.47 16.84
C ASN A 196 2.29 23.01 17.33
N GLU A 197 1.37 22.69 18.24
CA GLU A 197 1.21 21.35 18.81
C GLU A 197 0.27 20.45 17.98
N LEU A 198 -0.47 21.03 17.02
CA LEU A 198 -1.34 20.28 16.11
C LEU A 198 -0.52 19.61 15.00
N ASN A 199 -0.22 18.33 15.20
CA ASN A 199 0.59 17.54 14.29
C ASN A 199 -0.21 16.47 13.56
N ARG A 200 0.28 15.97 12.42
CA ARG A 200 -0.36 14.87 11.67
C ARG A 200 -0.52 13.61 12.53
N SER A 201 0.42 13.34 13.42
CA SER A 201 0.39 12.22 14.37
C SER A 201 -0.75 12.33 15.40
N LEU A 202 -1.26 13.53 15.69
CA LEU A 202 -2.46 13.73 16.52
C LEU A 202 -3.72 13.31 15.76
N LEU A 203 -3.82 13.61 14.47
CA LEU A 203 -4.95 13.19 13.64
C LEU A 203 -5.01 11.68 13.48
N THR A 204 -3.87 11.02 13.23
CA THR A 204 -3.85 9.57 13.08
C THR A 204 -4.30 8.87 14.36
N LEU A 205 -3.86 9.35 15.53
CA LEU A 205 -4.33 8.84 16.82
C LEU A 205 -5.83 9.07 17.04
N LEU A 206 -6.36 10.22 16.61
CA LEU A 206 -7.81 10.48 16.66
C LEU A 206 -8.58 9.53 15.73
N ASP A 207 -8.08 9.27 14.53
CA ASP A 207 -8.71 8.36 13.57
C ASP A 207 -8.74 6.91 14.09
N GLU A 208 -7.64 6.44 14.67
CA GLU A 208 -7.56 5.13 15.32
C GLU A 208 -8.53 5.01 16.50
N ASN A 209 -8.63 6.05 17.33
CA ASN A 209 -9.56 6.08 18.47
C ASN A 209 -11.03 6.11 18.01
N ILE A 210 -11.36 6.84 16.94
CA ILE A 210 -12.70 6.87 16.34
C ILE A 210 -13.05 5.48 15.81
N ALA A 211 -12.14 4.84 15.07
CA ALA A 211 -12.33 3.49 14.55
C ALA A 211 -12.55 2.48 15.70
N SER A 212 -11.75 2.56 16.75
CA SER A 212 -11.87 1.70 17.94
C SER A 212 -13.19 1.93 18.69
N ALA A 213 -13.62 3.19 18.85
CA ALA A 213 -14.89 3.53 19.48
C ALA A 213 -16.10 3.02 18.66
N ASN A 214 -16.02 3.09 17.32
CA ASN A 214 -17.03 2.55 16.43
C ASN A 214 -17.12 1.01 16.52
N GLN A 215 -15.98 0.32 16.58
CA GLN A 215 -15.94 -1.13 16.83
C GLN A 215 -16.55 -1.48 18.19
N GLY A 216 -16.26 -0.67 19.22
CA GLY A 216 -16.82 -0.81 20.58
C GLY A 216 -18.26 -0.32 20.76
N LYS A 217 -18.96 0.09 19.68
CA LYS A 217 -20.32 0.65 19.69
C LYS A 217 -20.51 1.91 20.57
N GLN A 218 -19.44 2.63 20.89
CA GLN A 218 -19.47 3.87 21.67
C GLN A 218 -19.77 5.09 20.77
N LYS A 219 -21.01 5.20 20.29
CA LYS A 219 -21.40 6.19 19.27
C LYS A 219 -21.24 7.64 19.71
N GLU A 220 -21.49 7.95 20.97
CA GLU A 220 -21.37 9.32 21.50
C GLU A 220 -19.91 9.78 21.56
N ALA A 221 -19.01 8.90 22.00
CA ALA A 221 -17.57 9.16 22.03
C ALA A 221 -17.01 9.32 20.61
N ALA A 222 -17.42 8.44 19.68
CA ALA A 222 -17.05 8.55 18.27
C ALA A 222 -17.51 9.88 17.66
N ALA A 223 -18.78 10.27 17.85
CA ALA A 223 -19.31 11.52 17.32
C ALA A 223 -18.63 12.77 17.92
N PHE A 224 -18.23 12.73 19.20
CA PHE A 224 -17.45 13.80 19.81
C PHE A 224 -16.04 13.88 19.21
N MET A 225 -15.35 12.76 19.06
CA MET A 225 -14.01 12.71 18.46
C MET A 225 -14.01 13.09 16.98
N GLU A 226 -15.06 12.76 16.21
CA GLU A 226 -15.23 13.22 14.82
C GLU A 226 -15.36 14.75 14.74
N LYS A 227 -16.10 15.36 15.68
CA LYS A 227 -16.19 16.83 15.77
C LYS A 227 -14.85 17.46 16.12
N LEU A 228 -14.10 16.86 17.05
CA LEU A 228 -12.75 17.29 17.40
C LEU A 228 -11.80 17.19 16.20
N ARG A 229 -11.81 16.06 15.50
CA ARG A 229 -11.04 15.85 14.27
C ARG A 229 -11.33 16.92 13.23
N ALA A 230 -12.60 17.22 12.99
CA ALA A 230 -13.00 18.29 12.07
C ALA A 230 -12.53 19.68 12.52
N ALA A 231 -12.46 19.94 13.83
CA ALA A 231 -11.91 21.19 14.36
C ALA A 231 -10.39 21.26 14.20
N VAL A 232 -9.65 20.20 14.56
CA VAL A 232 -8.19 20.11 14.38
C VAL A 232 -7.81 20.30 12.91
N LEU A 233 -8.52 19.66 11.98
CA LEU A 233 -8.29 19.82 10.54
C LEU A 233 -8.46 21.26 10.04
N LYS A 234 -9.35 22.06 10.65
CA LYS A 234 -9.53 23.46 10.27
C LYS A 234 -8.36 24.35 10.68
N TYR A 235 -7.69 23.99 11.78
CA TYR A 235 -6.61 24.79 12.33
C TYR A 235 -5.22 24.26 11.99
N MET A 236 -5.12 23.05 11.42
CA MET A 236 -3.88 22.57 10.81
C MET A 236 -3.59 23.37 9.54
N THR A 237 -2.62 24.28 9.64
CA THR A 237 -2.01 24.92 8.48
C THR A 237 -0.97 23.96 7.87
N VAL A 238 -1.01 23.83 6.53
CA VAL A 238 -0.01 23.07 5.75
C VAL A 238 1.33 23.77 5.80
#